data_AF-A0A521FIX7-F1
#
_entry.id   AF-A0A521FIX7-F1
#
_cell.length_a   1.000
_cell.length_b   1.000
_cell.length_c   1.000
_cell.angle_alpha   90.00
_cell.angle_beta   90.00
_cell.angle_gamma   90.00
#
_symmetry.space_group_name_H-M   'P 1'
#
loop_
_entity.id
_entity.type
_entity.pdbx_description
1 polymer ?
#
loop_
_entity_poly.entity_id
_entity_poly.type
_entity_poly.pdbx_seq_one_letter_code
_entity_poly.pdbx_strand_id
1 'polypeptide(L)' 'MLLVNELPIMECDLKNSYSVKYEDKYVFQNEKWLIKERIGYFVMIELRTIS' A
#
# COMPACT_ATOMS: atom_id res chain seq x y z
N MET A 1 -5.18 -17.43 9.86
CA MET A 1 -3.78 -17.12 9.49
C MET A 1 -3.77 -16.86 7.99
N LEU A 2 -3.96 -15.61 7.57
CA LEU A 2 -3.87 -15.25 6.15
C LEU A 2 -2.45 -14.74 5.91
N LEU A 3 -1.65 -15.59 5.27
CA LEU A 3 -0.40 -15.18 4.63
C LEU A 3 -0.78 -14.36 3.40
N VAL A 4 -0.63 -13.03 3.49
CA VAL A 4 -0.63 -12.16 2.31
C VAL A 4 0.76 -11.55 2.25
N ASN A 5 1.70 -12.28 1.65
CA ASN A 5 3.10 -11.87 1.51
C ASN A 5 3.37 -11.13 0.20
N GLU A 6 2.34 -10.65 -0.50
CA GLU A 6 2.48 -10.02 -1.80
C GLU A 6 1.76 -8.68 -1.78
N LEU A 7 2.52 -7.60 -2.03
CA LEU A 7 1.95 -6.26 -2.14
C LEU A 7 1.08 -6.19 -3.40
N PRO A 8 -0.21 -5.85 -3.31
CA PRO A 8 -1.03 -5.68 -4.50
C PRO A 8 -0.44 -4.55 -5.36
N ILE A 9 -0.15 -4.87 -6.62
CA ILE A 9 0.30 -3.89 -7.62
C ILE A 9 -0.96 -3.18 -8.13
N MET A 10 -1.03 -1.86 -7.97
CA MET A 10 -2.05 -1.04 -8.64
C MET A 10 -1.45 -0.47 -9.91
N GLU A 11 -2.04 -0.83 -11.05
CA GLU A 11 -1.61 -0.34 -12.35
C GLU A 11 -2.26 1.03 -12.60
N CYS A 12 -1.45 2.08 -12.76
CA CYS A 12 -1.93 3.43 -13.01
C CYS A 12 -1.26 3.95 -14.27
N ASP A 13 -1.94 3.66 -15.38
CA ASP A 13 -1.56 4.03 -16.73
C ASP A 13 -0.39 3.23 -17.35
N LEU A 14 -0.38 3.10 -18.68
CA LEU A 14 0.43 2.13 -19.44
C LEU A 14 1.97 2.25 -19.27
N LYS A 15 2.44 3.30 -18.57
CA LYS A 15 3.86 3.63 -18.39
C LYS A 15 4.32 3.63 -16.93
N ASN A 16 3.38 3.64 -15.98
CA ASN A 16 3.68 3.78 -14.56
C ASN A 16 2.92 2.71 -13.78
N SER A 17 3.65 1.97 -12.96
CA SER A 17 3.06 1.00 -12.04
C SER A 17 3.48 1.35 -10.64
N TYR A 18 2.58 1.23 -9.68
CA TYR A 18 2.96 1.42 -8.28
C TYR A 18 2.28 0.41 -7.37
N SER A 19 2.99 0.03 -6.31
CA SER A 19 2.47 -0.85 -5.25
C SER A 19 2.42 -0.08 -3.96
N VAL A 20 1.34 -0.27 -3.21
CA VAL A 20 1.17 0.35 -1.89
C VAL A 20 0.90 -0.71 -0.85
N LYS A 21 1.63 -0.66 0.26
CA LYS A 21 1.32 -1.39 1.50
C LYS A 21 0.91 -0.39 2.56
N TYR A 22 -0.09 -0.74 3.37
CA TYR A 22 -0.36 -0.06 4.62
C TYR A 22 -0.15 -1.00 5.80
N GLU A 23 0.53 -0.52 6.81
CA GLU A 23 0.58 -1.13 8.14
C GLU A 23 -0.16 -0.23 9.12
N ASP A 24 -1.36 -0.65 9.50
CA ASP A 24 -2.23 0.09 10.39
C ASP A 24 -2.20 -0.49 11.80
N LYS A 25 -1.97 0.37 12.80
CA LYS A 25 -2.24 0.06 14.20
C LYS A 25 -3.59 0.64 14.58
N TYR A 26 -4.45 -0.20 15.14
CA TYR A 26 -5.80 0.19 15.55
C TYR A 26 -5.89 0.37 17.06
N VAL A 27 -6.81 1.24 17.49
CA VAL A 27 -7.24 1.36 18.89
C VAL A 27 -8.75 1.24 18.94
N PHE A 28 -9.26 0.51 19.93
CA PHE A 28 -10.70 0.41 20.17
C PHE A 28 -11.11 1.46 21.21
N GLN A 29 -11.94 2.41 20.79
CA GLN A 29 -12.45 3.50 21.65
C GLN A 29 -13.90 3.81 21.25
N ASN A 30 -14.74 4.12 22.25
CA ASN A 30 -16.15 4.48 22.03
C ASN A 30 -16.87 3.48 21.13
N GLU A 31 -16.65 2.19 21.38
CA GLU A 31 -17.26 1.07 20.65
C GLU A 31 -16.89 1.00 19.16
N LYS A 32 -15.83 1.68 18.74
CA LYS A 32 -15.37 1.73 17.34
C LYS A 32 -13.87 1.46 17.24
N TRP A 33 -13.47 0.82 16.15
CA TRP A 33 -12.07 0.70 15.77
C TRP A 33 -11.62 1.96 15.04
N LEU A 34 -10.58 2.60 15.57
CA LEU A 34 -9.96 3.79 14.99
C LEU A 34 -8.55 3.46 14.56
N ILE A 35 -8.11 4.00 13.42
CA ILE A 35 -6.69 3.95 13.03
C ILE A 35 -5.93 4.88 13.99
N LYS A 36 -5.04 4.31 14.78
CA LYS A 36 -4.16 5.04 15.70
C LYS A 36 -2.89 5.50 14.99
N GLU A 37 -2.33 4.66 14.14
CA GLU A 37 -1.11 4.92 13.37
C GLU A 37 -1.20 4.17 12.03
N ARG A 38 -0.67 4.77 10.97
CA ARG A 38 -0.57 4.17 9.64
C ARG A 38 0.83 4.41 9.10
N ILE A 39 1.50 3.35 8.67
CA ILE A 39 2.74 3.42 7.91
C ILE A 39 2.42 3.01 6.47
N GLY A 40 2.68 3.91 5.53
CA GLY A 40 2.52 3.65 4.10
C GLY A 40 3.85 3.33 3.44
N TYR A 41 3.92 2.21 2.72
CA TYR A 41 5.06 1.84 1.89
C TYR A 41 4.65 1.99 0.43
N PHE A 42 5.38 2.83 -0.31
CA PHE A 42 5.09 3.14 -1.71
C PHE A 42 6.26 2.67 -2.56
N VAL A 43 5.98 1.81 -3.53
CA VAL A 43 6.92 1.41 -4.58
C VAL A 43 6.40 1.96 -5.89
N MET A 44 7.18 2.80 -6.57
CA MET A 44 6.83 3.34 -7.88
C MET A 44 7.83 2.83 -8.91
N ILE A 45 7.32 2.33 -10.02
CA ILE A 45 8.07 1.82 -11.16
C ILE A 45 7.66 2.68 -12.37
N GLU A 46 8.64 3.36 -12.94
CA GLU A 46 8.47 4.18 -14.15
C GLU A 46 9.20 3.51 -15.32
N LEU A 47 8.51 3.32 -16.43
CA LEU A 47 9.13 2.90 -17.69
C LEU A 47 9.86 4.09 -18.32
N ARG A 48 11.19 4.03 -18.39
CA ARG A 48 12.01 5.00 -19.12
C ARG A 48 12.53 4.40 -20.41
N THR A 49 12.26 5.08 -21.53
CA THR A 49 12.86 4.73 -22.82
C THR A 49 14.29 5.28 -22.83
N ILE A 50 15.26 4.41 -23.11
CA ILE A 50 16.65 4.81 -23.31
C ILE A 50 16.81 5.11 -24.81
N SER A 51 17.23 6.33 -25.16
CA SER A 51 17.51 6.76 -26.53
C SER A 51 18.96 6.54 -26.92
#